data_AF-A0A6L4YSI6-F1
#
_entry.id   AF-A0A6L4YSI6-F1
#
_cell.length_a   1.000
_cell.length_b   1.000
_cell.length_c   1.000
_cell.angle_alpha   90.00
_cell.angle_beta   90.00
_cell.angle_gamma   90.00
#
_symmetry.space_group_name_H-M   'P 1'
#
loop_
_entity.id
_entity.type
_entity.pdbx_description
1 polymer ?
#
loop_
_entity_poly.entity_id
_entity_poly.type
_entity_poly.pdbx_seq_one_letter_code
_entity_poly.pdbx_strand_id
1 'polypeptide(L)'
;MITDDKFAEEHESPDFIDDESVENELFEHHRIISDKGQGLIRIDKFLMIRIENASRNKIQQAARAGNILVNGEPVKPNLTIG
;
A
#
# COMPACT_ATOMS: atom_id res chain seq x y z
N MET A 1 51.45 18.52 30.34
CA MET A 1 50.98 17.12 30.33
C MET A 1 49.66 17.15 29.56
N ILE A 2 49.73 16.84 28.27
CA ILE A 2 49.11 15.66 27.64
C ILE A 2 47.58 15.85 27.51
N THR A 3 47.19 16.30 26.31
CA THR A 3 46.00 15.99 25.49
C THR A 3 44.66 15.77 26.19
N ASP A 4 43.65 16.55 25.84
CA ASP A 4 42.62 16.12 24.87
C ASP A 4 42.00 14.76 25.27
N ASP A 5 41.27 14.72 26.38
CA ASP A 5 40.23 13.70 26.57
C ASP A 5 39.04 14.09 25.71
N LYS A 6 39.23 13.86 24.41
CA LYS A 6 38.20 13.85 23.38
C LYS A 6 37.13 12.85 23.80
N PHE A 7 35.96 13.38 24.15
CA PHE A 7 34.70 12.70 23.94
C PHE A 7 34.62 12.34 22.45
N ALA A 8 34.97 11.10 22.12
CA ALA A 8 34.65 10.49 20.85
C ALA A 8 33.81 9.25 21.16
N GLU A 9 32.52 9.46 21.39
CA GLU A 9 31.54 8.40 21.20
C GLU A 9 31.59 8.00 19.73
N GLU A 10 32.21 6.86 19.45
CA GLU A 10 32.11 6.18 18.16
C GLU A 10 30.67 5.67 18.03
N HIS A 11 29.79 6.54 17.53
CA HIS A 11 28.46 6.16 17.08
C HIS A 11 28.62 5.41 15.75
N GLU A 12 28.84 4.10 15.83
CA GLU A 12 28.74 3.19 14.69
C GLU A 12 27.28 3.21 14.23
N SER A 13 27.01 3.98 13.17
CA SER A 13 25.72 3.95 12.48
C SER A 13 25.55 2.57 11.83
N PRO A 14 24.44 1.85 12.05
CA PRO A 14 24.20 0.58 11.38
C PRO A 14 24.26 0.79 9.87
N ASP A 15 25.10 0.02 9.18
CA ASP A 15 25.10 -0.08 7.72
C ASP A 15 23.73 -0.62 7.29
N PHE A 16 22.85 0.27 6.82
CA PHE A 16 21.63 -0.10 6.15
C PHE A 16 22.04 -0.71 4.80
N ILE A 17 21.89 -2.03 4.67
CA ILE A 17 22.04 -2.72 3.40
C ILE A 17 20.83 -2.30 2.54
N ASP A 18 21.05 -1.33 1.64
CA ASP A 18 20.12 -0.97 0.59
C ASP A 18 20.27 -2.01 -0.53
N ASP A 19 19.51 -3.09 -0.45
CA ASP A 19 19.42 -4.09 -1.51
C ASP A 19 18.59 -3.49 -2.66
N GLU A 20 19.24 -2.66 -3.48
CA GLU A 20 18.69 -2.00 -4.68
C GLU A 20 18.17 -2.98 -5.76
N SER A 21 18.21 -4.30 -5.49
CA SER A 21 17.84 -5.37 -6.42
C SER A 21 16.40 -5.87 -6.33
N VAL A 22 15.60 -5.37 -5.38
CA VAL A 22 14.14 -5.62 -5.37
C VAL A 22 13.49 -4.77 -6.46
N GLU A 23 13.63 -5.22 -7.70
CA GLU A 23 12.98 -4.65 -8.87
C GLU A 23 11.47 -4.50 -8.61
N ASN A 24 10.86 -3.45 -9.20
CA ASN A 24 9.47 -3.01 -9.02
C ASN A 24 8.42 -4.05 -9.46
N GLU A 25 8.39 -5.20 -8.80
CA GLU A 25 7.47 -6.28 -9.09
C GLU A 25 6.10 -5.95 -8.46
N LEU A 26 5.05 -6.01 -9.29
CA LEU A 26 3.69 -5.73 -8.84
C LEU A 26 3.12 -6.99 -8.19
N PHE A 27 2.85 -6.94 -6.88
CA PHE A 27 2.22 -8.03 -6.14
C PHE A 27 0.74 -7.77 -5.86
N GLU A 28 -0.05 -8.85 -5.85
CA GLU A 28 -1.43 -8.80 -5.40
C GLU A 28 -1.50 -8.81 -3.86
N HIS A 29 -1.91 -7.70 -3.26
CA HIS A 29 -2.06 -7.62 -1.80
C HIS A 29 -3.38 -8.20 -1.28
N HIS A 30 -4.47 -8.07 -2.05
CA HIS A 30 -5.80 -8.48 -1.61
C HIS A 30 -6.61 -9.07 -2.76
N ARG A 31 -7.27 -10.20 -2.48
CA ARG A 31 -8.31 -10.79 -3.31
C ARG A 31 -9.60 -10.87 -2.52
N ILE A 32 -10.63 -10.18 -3.01
CA ILE A 32 -11.93 -10.11 -2.32
C ILE A 32 -13.01 -10.55 -3.31
N ILE A 33 -13.80 -11.53 -2.91
CA ILE A 33 -14.95 -12.01 -3.67
C ILE A 33 -16.18 -11.25 -3.18
N SER A 34 -16.96 -10.73 -4.13
CA SER A 34 -18.25 -10.11 -3.84
C SER A 34 -19.36 -11.14 -3.92
N ASP A 35 -20.24 -11.15 -2.91
CA ASP A 35 -21.40 -12.03 -2.90
C ASP A 35 -22.43 -11.60 -3.94
N LYS A 36 -23.05 -12.58 -4.60
CA LYS A 36 -24.14 -12.34 -5.55
C LYS A 36 -25.35 -11.78 -4.82
N GLY A 37 -25.98 -10.76 -5.38
CA GLY A 37 -27.21 -10.18 -4.83
C GLY A 37 -26.98 -9.17 -3.71
N GLN A 38 -25.74 -8.71 -3.52
CA GLN A 38 -25.50 -7.50 -2.75
C GLN A 38 -26.15 -6.29 -3.47
N GLY A 39 -26.62 -5.31 -2.69
CA GLY A 39 -27.07 -4.05 -3.27
C GLY A 39 -25.92 -3.31 -3.97
N LEU A 40 -26.26 -2.47 -4.95
CA LEU A 40 -25.29 -1.62 -5.65
C LEU A 40 -24.50 -0.76 -4.65
N ILE A 41 -23.19 -0.97 -4.60
CA ILE A 41 -22.27 -0.26 -3.71
C ILE A 41 -21.04 0.22 -4.47
N ARG A 42 -20.56 1.42 -4.17
CA ARG A 42 -19.31 1.92 -4.75
C ARG A 42 -18.13 1.08 -4.30
N ILE A 43 -17.18 0.85 -5.20
CA ILE A 43 -15.97 0.05 -4.96
C ILE A 43 -15.15 0.59 -3.78
N ASP A 44 -15.07 1.91 -3.63
CA ASP A 44 -14.35 2.54 -2.52
C ASP A 44 -14.97 2.23 -1.15
N LYS A 45 -16.30 2.25 -1.06
CA LYS A 45 -17.04 1.86 0.13
C LYS A 45 -16.96 0.35 0.38
N PHE A 46 -17.00 -0.46 -0.67
CA PHE A 46 -16.89 -1.91 -0.57
C PHE A 46 -15.55 -2.35 0.04
N LEU A 47 -14.45 -1.78 -0.46
CA LEU A 47 -13.10 -2.14 -0.04
C LEU A 47 -12.74 -1.59 1.34
N MET A 48 -13.14 -0.36 1.69
CA MET A 48 -12.79 0.23 3.00
C MET A 48 -13.42 -0.52 4.18
N ILE A 49 -14.51 -1.26 3.95
CA ILE A 49 -15.17 -2.09 4.98
C ILE A 49 -14.41 -3.42 5.18
N ARG A 50 -13.64 -3.86 4.17
CA ARG A 50 -12.98 -5.18 4.15
C ARG A 50 -11.47 -5.12 4.32
N ILE A 51 -10.85 -3.99 4.01
CA ILE A 51 -9.41 -3.78 4.16
C ILE A 51 -9.17 -2.84 5.32
N GLU A 52 -8.51 -3.33 6.36
CA GLU A 52 -8.16 -2.53 7.52
C GLU A 52 -7.24 -1.36 7.13
N ASN A 53 -7.44 -0.21 7.77
CA ASN A 53 -6.63 1.00 7.54
C ASN A 53 -6.64 1.54 6.08
N ALA A 54 -7.55 1.05 5.23
CA ALA A 54 -7.75 1.54 3.88
C ALA A 54 -8.77 2.69 3.86
N SER A 55 -8.28 3.92 3.96
CA SER A 55 -9.14 5.09 3.82
C SER A 55 -9.74 5.18 2.42
N ARG A 56 -10.91 5.82 2.32
CA ARG A 56 -11.58 6.06 1.04
C ARG A 56 -10.67 6.76 0.03
N ASN A 57 -9.87 7.73 0.48
CA ASN A 57 -8.93 8.46 -0.37
C ASN A 57 -7.83 7.53 -0.92
N LYS A 58 -7.24 6.67 -0.07
CA LYS A 58 -6.22 5.69 -0.50
C LYS A 58 -6.77 4.75 -1.58
N ILE A 59 -7.98 4.21 -1.38
CA ILE A 59 -8.63 3.31 -2.35
C ILE A 59 -8.90 4.02 -3.67
N GLN A 60 -9.38 5.27 -3.63
CA GLN A 60 -9.62 6.03 -4.86
C GLN A 60 -8.31 6.35 -5.60
N GLN A 61 -7.20 6.62 -4.90
CA GLN A 61 -5.90 6.82 -5.53
C GLN A 61 -5.39 5.53 -6.18
N ALA A 62 -5.49 4.39 -5.48
CA ALA A 62 -5.14 3.09 -6.02
C ALA A 62 -5.95 2.72 -7.28
N ALA A 63 -7.26 3.00 -7.29
CA ALA A 63 -8.09 2.83 -8.49
C ALA A 63 -7.60 3.71 -9.67
N ARG A 64 -7.26 4.99 -9.43
CA ARG A 64 -6.70 5.87 -10.47
C ARG A 64 -5.35 5.38 -11.01
N ALA A 65 -4.55 4.76 -10.15
CA ALA A 65 -3.25 4.19 -10.51
C ALA A 65 -3.36 2.84 -11.25
N GLY A 66 -4.57 2.27 -11.41
CA GLY A 66 -4.76 0.96 -12.05
C GLY A 66 -4.52 -0.23 -11.12
N ASN A 67 -4.34 0.00 -9.81
CA ASN A 67 -4.00 -1.04 -8.84
C ASN A 67 -5.23 -1.79 -8.29
N ILE A 68 -6.43 -1.46 -8.75
CA ILE A 68 -7.67 -2.13 -8.34
C ILE A 68 -8.34 -2.70 -9.58
N LEU A 69 -8.49 -4.02 -9.58
CA LEU A 69 -9.02 -4.78 -10.68
C LEU A 69 -10.34 -5.44 -10.28
N VAL A 70 -11.33 -5.39 -11.17
CA VAL A 70 -12.57 -6.16 -11.05
C VAL A 70 -12.64 -7.05 -12.28
N ASN A 71 -12.69 -8.37 -12.06
CA ASN A 71 -12.65 -9.38 -13.14
C ASN A 71 -11.44 -9.22 -14.09
N GLY A 72 -10.29 -8.77 -13.56
CA GLY A 72 -9.06 -8.58 -14.33
C GLY A 72 -8.92 -7.22 -15.01
N GLU A 73 -9.90 -6.33 -14.89
CA GLU A 73 -9.87 -5.01 -15.55
C GLU A 73 -9.72 -3.87 -14.54
N PRO A 74 -8.85 -2.87 -14.78
CA PRO A 74 -8.66 -1.73 -13.89
C PRO A 74 -9.93 -0.87 -13.84
N VAL A 75 -10.25 -0.36 -12.65
CA VAL A 75 -11.53 0.33 -12.41
C VAL A 75 -11.38 1.80 -12.09
N LYS A 76 -12.40 2.59 -12.45
CA LYS A 76 -12.49 3.99 -12.03
C LYS A 76 -12.94 4.08 -10.56
N PRO A 77 -12.55 5.13 -9.82
CA PRO A 77 -12.92 5.30 -8.41
C PRO A 77 -14.43 5.38 -8.11
N ASN A 78 -15.25 5.67 -9.12
CA ASN A 78 -16.69 5.77 -9.02
C ASN A 78 -17.43 4.50 -9.49
N LEU A 79 -16.72 3.40 -9.77
CA LEU A 79 -17.36 2.13 -10.12
C LEU A 79 -18.28 1.66 -8.99
N THR A 80 -19.46 1.20 -9.38
CA THR A 80 -20.44 0.58 -8.49
C THR A 80 -20.53 -0.91 -8.82
N ILE A 81 -20.42 -1.76 -7.81
CA ILE A 81 -20.48 -3.23 -7.92
C ILE A 81 -21.77 -3.75 -7.27
N GLY A 82 -22.26 -4.89 -7.75
CA GLY A 82 -23.51 -5.55 -7.34
C GLY A 82 -23.50 -7.02 -7.69
#